data_AF-A0A1N6LZT7-F1
#
_entry.id   AF-A0A1N6LZT7-F1
#
_cell.length_a   1.000
_cell.length_b   1.000
_cell.length_c   1.000
_cell.angle_alpha   90.00
_cell.angle_beta   90.00
_cell.angle_gamma   90.00
#
_symmetry.space_group_name_H-M   'P 1'
#
loop_
_entity.id
_entity.type
_entity.pdbx_description
1 polymer ?
#
loop_
_entity_poly.entity_id
_entity_poly.type
_entity_poly.pdbx_seq_one_letter_code
_entity_poly.pdbx_strand_id
1 'polypeptide(L)'
;MRYKKWLVVVLCFFCYSVNAISMDEYLRQKMLTSYDNLNVKLEHCRHQRVKIVKDEIKSAWLASLSQEKKVMVVSILSEMANDKCVAAEKARYSQDLLNYVAESGDKTRLDEWLKMQKTYRPQALEPAFQQLDMQQIEKLSATPPFNTPFNPLQLMGVYQ
;
A
#
# COMPACT_ATOMS: atom_id res chain seq x y z
N MET A 1 -43.08 -39.69 -48.62
CA MET A 1 -42.20 -40.04 -47.48
C MET A 1 -40.74 -39.85 -47.87
N ARG A 2 -40.15 -38.64 -47.78
CA ARG A 2 -38.70 -38.47 -48.05
C ARG A 2 -38.08 -37.13 -47.62
N TYR A 3 -38.49 -36.56 -46.49
CA TYR A 3 -37.85 -35.35 -45.93
C TYR A 3 -37.96 -35.38 -44.41
N LYS A 4 -37.21 -36.29 -43.78
CA LYS A 4 -37.23 -36.37 -42.31
C LYS A 4 -36.03 -37.09 -41.70
N LYS A 5 -34.80 -36.89 -42.20
CA LYS A 5 -33.62 -37.54 -41.57
C LYS A 5 -32.31 -36.75 -41.59
N TRP A 6 -32.31 -35.44 -41.87
CA TRP A 6 -31.06 -34.67 -41.96
C TRP A 6 -31.15 -33.32 -41.23
N LEU A 7 -31.49 -33.35 -39.93
CA LEU A 7 -31.51 -32.13 -39.10
C LEU A 7 -31.10 -32.38 -37.64
N VAL A 8 -30.24 -33.36 -37.39
CA VAL A 8 -29.75 -33.64 -36.02
C VAL A 8 -28.28 -34.06 -36.03
N VAL A 9 -27.36 -33.31 -36.64
CA VAL A 9 -25.91 -33.46 -36.34
C VAL A 9 -25.14 -32.16 -36.66
N VAL A 10 -25.53 -31.00 -36.09
CA VAL A 10 -24.61 -29.83 -36.03
C VAL A 10 -24.88 -29.06 -34.73
N LEU A 11 -24.67 -29.70 -33.58
CA LEU A 11 -24.88 -29.05 -32.28
C LEU A 11 -23.98 -29.63 -31.17
N CYS A 12 -22.72 -29.97 -31.49
CA CYS A 12 -21.71 -30.36 -30.49
C CYS A 12 -20.28 -29.95 -30.88
N PHE A 13 -20.06 -28.72 -31.38
CA PHE A 13 -18.69 -28.23 -31.66
C PHE A 13 -18.32 -26.89 -31.01
N PHE A 14 -19.10 -26.44 -30.02
CA PHE A 14 -18.62 -25.46 -29.04
C PHE A 14 -18.32 -26.17 -27.73
N CYS A 15 -17.40 -27.15 -27.77
CA CYS A 15 -16.65 -27.48 -26.56
C CYS A 15 -15.75 -26.27 -26.29
N TYR A 16 -16.25 -25.30 -25.51
CA TYR A 16 -15.35 -24.36 -24.85
C TYR A 16 -14.40 -25.20 -24.02
N SER A 17 -13.16 -25.33 -24.48
CA SER A 17 -12.07 -25.88 -23.69
C SER A 17 -11.89 -24.94 -22.51
N VAL A 18 -12.56 -25.24 -21.39
CA VAL A 18 -12.23 -24.63 -20.10
C VAL A 18 -10.82 -25.12 -19.80
N ASN A 19 -9.81 -24.32 -20.18
CA ASN A 19 -8.44 -24.57 -19.78
C ASN A 19 -8.41 -24.49 -18.26
N ALA A 20 -8.27 -25.64 -17.61
CA ALA A 20 -8.10 -25.70 -16.17
C ALA A 20 -6.83 -24.90 -15.83
N ILE A 21 -6.99 -23.85 -15.02
CA ILE A 21 -5.84 -23.07 -14.56
C ILE A 21 -5.13 -23.87 -13.47
N SER A 22 -3.82 -23.92 -13.51
CA SER A 22 -3.03 -24.53 -12.44
C SER A 22 -3.11 -23.68 -11.16
N MET A 23 -2.79 -24.30 -10.03
CA MET A 23 -2.83 -23.60 -8.73
C MET A 23 -1.87 -22.41 -8.71
N ASP A 24 -0.68 -22.56 -9.28
CA ASP A 24 0.31 -21.49 -9.38
C ASP A 24 -0.21 -20.29 -10.21
N GLU A 25 -0.85 -20.55 -11.35
CA GLU A 25 -1.40 -19.48 -12.20
C GLU A 25 -2.60 -18.79 -11.52
N TYR A 26 -3.44 -19.54 -10.81
CA TYR A 26 -4.51 -18.97 -9.99
C TYR A 26 -3.97 -18.00 -8.93
N LEU A 27 -2.98 -18.45 -8.14
CA LEU A 27 -2.40 -17.66 -7.07
C LEU A 27 -1.65 -16.44 -7.63
N ARG A 28 -0.99 -16.60 -8.78
CA ARG A 28 -0.33 -15.50 -9.49
C ARG A 28 -1.34 -14.43 -9.90
N GLN A 29 -2.44 -14.80 -10.55
CA GLN A 29 -3.48 -13.85 -10.95
C GLN A 29 -4.13 -13.15 -9.74
N LYS A 30 -4.34 -13.90 -8.65
CA LYS A 30 -4.86 -13.34 -7.40
C LYS A 30 -3.90 -12.31 -6.76
N MET A 31 -2.60 -12.61 -6.74
CA MET A 31 -1.55 -11.70 -6.28
C MET A 31 -1.47 -10.43 -7.15
N LEU A 32 -1.55 -10.56 -8.48
CA LEU A 32 -1.56 -9.40 -9.38
C LEU A 32 -2.81 -8.53 -9.19
N THR A 33 -3.98 -9.16 -9.04
CA THR A 33 -5.23 -8.44 -8.80
C THR A 33 -5.21 -7.67 -7.48
N SER A 34 -4.67 -8.26 -6.41
CA SER A 34 -4.53 -7.57 -5.13
C SER A 34 -3.48 -6.46 -5.16
N TYR A 35 -2.43 -6.58 -5.98
CA TYR A 35 -1.47 -5.51 -6.26
C TYR A 35 -2.13 -4.32 -6.96
N ASP A 36 -2.94 -4.57 -7.99
CA ASP A 36 -3.66 -3.51 -8.70
C ASP A 36 -4.64 -2.77 -7.77
N ASN A 37 -5.35 -3.50 -6.92
CA ASN A 37 -6.22 -2.91 -5.90
C ASN A 37 -5.44 -2.03 -4.91
N LEU A 38 -4.25 -2.47 -4.47
CA LEU A 38 -3.38 -1.67 -3.62
C LEU A 38 -2.93 -0.38 -4.33
N ASN A 39 -2.58 -0.45 -5.61
CA ASN A 39 -2.19 0.74 -6.39
C ASN A 39 -3.35 1.74 -6.52
N VAL A 40 -4.56 1.26 -6.83
CA VAL A 40 -5.76 2.11 -6.87
C VAL A 40 -5.99 2.78 -5.51
N LYS A 41 -5.81 2.04 -4.42
CA LYS A 41 -5.97 2.59 -3.06
C LYS A 41 -4.90 3.62 -2.72
N LEU A 42 -3.64 3.38 -3.08
CA LEU A 42 -2.54 4.33 -2.90
C LEU A 42 -2.84 5.66 -3.60
N GLU A 43 -3.33 5.59 -4.84
CA GLU A 43 -3.74 6.75 -5.62
C GLU A 43 -4.92 7.49 -4.96
N HIS A 44 -5.93 6.77 -4.49
CA HIS A 44 -7.04 7.34 -3.74
C HIS A 44 -6.56 8.08 -2.47
N CYS A 45 -5.72 7.44 -1.65
CA CYS A 45 -5.16 8.04 -0.45
C CYS A 45 -4.31 9.28 -0.76
N ARG A 46 -3.60 9.28 -1.89
CA ARG A 46 -2.84 10.46 -2.35
C ARG A 46 -3.76 11.64 -2.67
N HIS A 47 -4.90 11.39 -3.31
CA HIS A 47 -5.87 12.44 -3.65
C HIS A 47 -6.62 12.99 -2.44
N GLN A 48 -6.71 12.23 -1.35
CA GLN A 48 -7.32 12.66 -0.09
C GLN A 48 -6.38 13.45 0.82
N ARG A 49 -5.13 13.70 0.40
CA ARG A 49 -4.17 14.42 1.23
C ARG A 49 -4.65 15.84 1.53
N VAL A 50 -4.84 16.13 2.81
CA VAL A 50 -5.20 17.46 3.28
C VAL A 50 -3.96 18.35 3.43
N LYS A 51 -4.18 19.66 3.36
CA LYS A 51 -3.19 20.64 3.82
C LYS A 51 -3.36 20.82 5.31
N ILE A 52 -2.25 20.89 6.03
CA ILE A 52 -2.25 21.16 7.47
C ILE A 52 -1.80 22.60 7.67
N VAL A 53 -2.58 23.38 8.42
CA VAL A 53 -2.21 24.74 8.81
C VAL A 53 -1.56 24.75 10.20
N LYS A 54 -0.71 25.75 10.46
CA LYS A 54 0.09 25.83 11.70
C LYS A 54 -0.75 25.72 12.97
N ASP A 55 -1.92 26.36 12.98
CA ASP A 55 -2.79 26.44 14.16
C ASP A 55 -3.48 25.11 14.50
N GLU A 56 -3.49 24.14 13.58
CA GLU A 56 -3.99 22.78 13.83
C GLU A 56 -2.98 21.94 14.63
N ILE A 57 -1.71 22.36 14.68
CA ILE A 57 -0.61 21.62 15.31
C ILE A 57 -0.54 21.96 16.80
N LYS A 58 -1.27 21.21 17.63
CA LYS A 58 -1.37 21.47 19.08
C LYS A 58 -0.31 20.77 19.95
N SER A 59 0.72 20.18 19.33
CA SER A 59 1.72 19.38 20.04
C SER A 59 2.89 20.21 20.53
N ALA A 60 2.96 20.46 21.84
CA ALA A 60 4.10 21.11 22.49
C ALA A 60 5.41 20.33 22.31
N TRP A 61 5.33 18.99 22.31
CA TRP A 61 6.49 18.13 22.05
C TRP A 61 7.00 18.31 20.62
N LEU A 62 6.12 18.29 19.61
CA LEU A 62 6.55 18.50 18.22
C LEU A 62 7.14 19.91 18.03
N ALA A 63 6.56 20.91 18.70
CA ALA A 63 7.04 22.29 18.65
C ALA A 63 8.45 22.46 19.25
N SER A 64 8.81 21.69 20.27
CA SER A 64 10.11 21.78 20.95
C SER A 64 11.27 21.10 20.19
N LEU A 65 10.97 20.28 19.19
CA LEU A 65 11.99 19.61 18.38
C LEU A 65 12.79 20.61 17.52
N SER A 66 14.04 20.26 17.25
CA SER A 66 14.86 20.93 16.23
C SER A 66 14.22 20.81 14.86
N GLN A 67 14.57 21.70 13.93
CA GLN A 67 14.01 21.70 12.59
C GLN A 67 14.21 20.38 11.85
N GLU A 68 15.40 19.81 11.95
CA GLU A 68 15.74 18.52 11.36
C GLU A 68 14.84 17.40 11.91
N LYS A 69 14.64 17.35 13.24
CA LYS A 69 13.77 16.36 13.89
C LYS A 69 12.30 16.57 13.51
N LYS A 70 11.83 17.81 13.36
CA LYS A 70 10.47 18.10 12.85
C LYS A 70 10.26 17.54 11.46
N VAL A 71 11.22 17.73 10.54
CA VAL A 71 11.16 17.18 9.18
C VAL A 71 11.07 15.65 9.20
N MET A 72 11.89 14.99 10.01
CA MET A 72 11.83 13.53 10.19
C MET A 72 10.48 13.07 10.75
N VAL A 73 10.01 13.68 11.84
CA VAL A 73 8.73 13.34 12.47
C VAL A 73 7.56 13.56 11.51
N VAL A 74 7.53 14.68 10.79
CA VAL A 74 6.49 14.97 9.78
C VAL A 74 6.48 13.92 8.66
N SER A 75 7.65 13.47 8.22
CA SER A 75 7.77 12.41 7.22
C SER A 75 7.20 11.08 7.74
N ILE A 76 7.56 10.69 8.96
CA ILE A 76 7.05 9.46 9.60
C ILE A 76 5.53 9.55 9.81
N LEU A 77 5.02 10.68 10.31
CA LEU A 77 3.58 10.89 10.51
C LEU A 77 2.81 10.76 9.18
N SER A 78 3.37 11.31 8.09
CA SER A 78 2.79 11.17 6.75
C SER A 78 2.81 9.71 6.29
N GLU A 79 3.92 8.98 6.48
CA GLU A 79 4.01 7.55 6.17
C GLU A 79 2.95 6.76 6.94
N MET A 80 2.85 6.95 8.26
CA MET A 80 1.84 6.29 9.11
C MET A 80 0.41 6.61 8.69
N ALA A 81 0.11 7.86 8.31
CA ALA A 81 -1.21 8.25 7.84
C ALA A 81 -1.56 7.60 6.50
N ASN A 82 -0.60 7.53 5.55
CA ASN A 82 -0.79 6.82 4.29
C ASN A 82 -0.96 5.30 4.53
N ASP A 83 -0.16 4.71 5.42
CA ASP A 83 -0.23 3.29 5.77
C ASP A 83 -1.57 2.91 6.39
N LYS A 84 -2.12 3.75 7.29
CA LYS A 84 -3.48 3.58 7.82
C LYS A 84 -4.52 3.61 6.70
N CYS A 85 -4.35 4.50 5.72
CA CYS A 85 -5.28 4.63 4.61
C CYS A 85 -5.29 3.39 3.69
N VAL A 86 -4.13 2.77 3.45
CA VAL A 86 -4.00 1.60 2.55
C VAL A 86 -4.00 0.25 3.26
N ALA A 87 -4.23 0.21 4.58
CA ALA A 87 -3.95 -0.94 5.42
C ALA A 87 -4.63 -2.24 4.95
N ALA A 88 -5.90 -2.16 4.55
CA ALA A 88 -6.69 -3.33 4.15
C ALA A 88 -6.16 -3.95 2.85
N GLU A 89 -5.91 -3.13 1.84
CA GLU A 89 -5.41 -3.55 0.54
C GLU A 89 -3.94 -4.01 0.63
N LYS A 90 -3.13 -3.34 1.45
CA LYS A 90 -1.73 -3.72 1.75
C LYS A 90 -1.67 -5.10 2.42
N ALA A 91 -2.54 -5.37 3.38
CA ALA A 91 -2.65 -6.66 4.05
C ALA A 91 -3.09 -7.77 3.07
N ARG A 92 -4.08 -7.47 2.21
CA ARG A 92 -4.57 -8.43 1.21
C ARG A 92 -3.48 -8.80 0.20
N TYR A 93 -2.79 -7.82 -0.36
CA TYR A 93 -1.68 -8.06 -1.27
C TYR A 93 -0.56 -8.86 -0.59
N SER A 94 -0.17 -8.49 0.63
CA SER A 94 0.87 -9.21 1.37
C SER A 94 0.51 -10.68 1.59
N GLN A 95 -0.76 -10.98 1.92
CA GLN A 95 -1.23 -12.36 2.07
C GLN A 95 -1.21 -13.13 0.74
N ASP A 96 -1.74 -12.55 -0.34
CA ASP A 96 -1.81 -13.22 -1.63
C ASP A 96 -0.42 -13.42 -2.25
N LEU A 97 0.51 -12.48 -2.03
CA LEU A 97 1.92 -12.62 -2.37
C LEU A 97 2.59 -13.78 -1.64
N LEU A 98 2.39 -13.87 -0.31
CA LEU A 98 2.96 -14.97 0.47
C LEU A 98 2.40 -16.33 0.04
N ASN A 99 1.10 -16.41 -0.25
CA ASN A 99 0.49 -17.63 -0.77
C ASN A 99 1.09 -18.04 -2.12
N TYR A 100 1.26 -17.10 -3.05
CA TYR A 100 1.89 -17.36 -4.35
C TYR A 100 3.34 -17.85 -4.19
N VAL A 101 4.13 -17.19 -3.33
CA VAL A 101 5.53 -17.57 -3.08
C VAL A 101 5.61 -18.97 -2.45
N ALA A 102 4.70 -19.30 -1.53
CA ALA A 102 4.67 -20.60 -0.86
C ALA A 102 4.40 -21.75 -1.82
N GLU A 103 3.51 -21.56 -2.80
CA GLU A 103 3.18 -22.57 -3.82
C GLU A 103 4.24 -22.66 -4.92
N SER A 104 4.64 -21.51 -5.48
CA SER A 104 5.48 -21.46 -6.70
C SER A 104 6.98 -21.48 -6.43
N GLY A 105 7.41 -21.05 -5.24
CA GLY A 105 8.82 -20.80 -4.92
C GLY A 105 9.41 -19.54 -5.56
N ASP A 106 8.68 -18.83 -6.44
CA ASP A 106 9.15 -17.59 -7.07
C ASP A 106 9.09 -16.42 -6.07
N LYS A 107 10.27 -15.89 -5.72
CA LYS A 107 10.45 -14.82 -4.74
C LYS A 107 10.61 -13.45 -5.37
N THR A 108 10.61 -13.32 -6.69
CA THR A 108 10.92 -12.07 -7.40
C THR A 108 10.09 -10.89 -6.88
N ARG A 109 8.77 -11.07 -6.81
CA ARG A 109 7.83 -10.06 -6.32
C ARG A 109 7.96 -9.80 -4.81
N LEU A 110 8.35 -10.81 -4.04
CA LEU A 110 8.59 -10.66 -2.60
C LEU A 110 9.82 -9.79 -2.35
N ASP A 111 10.91 -10.02 -3.08
CA ASP A 111 12.13 -9.24 -2.95
C ASP A 111 11.91 -7.77 -3.35
N GLU A 112 11.12 -7.54 -4.41
CA GLU A 112 10.66 -6.21 -4.79
C GLU A 112 9.79 -5.57 -3.69
N TRP A 113 8.84 -6.31 -3.15
CA TRP A 113 7.98 -5.85 -2.06
C TRP A 113 8.77 -5.43 -0.84
N LEU A 114 9.72 -6.25 -0.38
CA LEU A 114 10.58 -5.95 0.77
C LEU A 114 11.44 -4.71 0.55
N LYS A 115 11.93 -4.49 -0.68
CA LYS A 115 12.66 -3.25 -1.04
C LYS A 115 11.76 -2.02 -0.93
N MET A 116 10.50 -2.12 -1.37
CA MET A 116 9.54 -1.02 -1.30
C MET A 116 9.05 -0.75 0.14
N GLN A 117 8.94 -1.79 0.97
CA GLN A 117 8.51 -1.65 2.37
C GLN A 117 9.61 -1.14 3.31
N LYS A 118 10.86 -1.15 2.88
CA LYS A 118 11.97 -0.61 3.67
C LYS A 118 11.85 0.91 3.71
N THR A 119 11.53 1.47 4.88
CA THR A 119 11.61 2.91 5.11
C THR A 119 13.02 3.39 4.77
N TYR A 120 13.12 4.28 3.78
CA TYR A 120 14.40 4.86 3.37
C TYR A 120 14.95 5.75 4.49
N ARG A 121 16.17 5.47 4.92
CA ARG A 121 16.89 6.23 5.94
C ARG A 121 18.27 6.58 5.40
N PRO A 122 18.56 7.86 5.11
CA PRO A 122 19.93 8.28 4.80
C PRO A 122 20.83 7.89 5.96
N GLN A 123 21.93 7.18 5.68
CA GLN A 123 22.84 6.69 6.74
C GLN A 123 23.39 7.82 7.62
N ALA A 124 23.55 9.02 7.05
CA ALA A 124 23.96 10.22 7.76
C ALA A 124 22.94 10.68 8.84
N LEU A 125 21.67 10.31 8.72
CA LEU A 125 20.59 10.69 9.64
C LEU A 125 20.24 9.58 10.64
N GLU A 126 20.84 8.40 10.54
CA GLU A 126 20.52 7.26 11.42
C GLU A 126 20.65 7.58 12.92
N PRO A 127 21.69 8.30 13.39
CA PRO A 127 21.79 8.69 14.80
C PRO A 127 20.63 9.60 15.25
N ALA A 128 20.16 10.47 14.37
CA ALA A 128 19.06 11.38 14.66
C ALA A 128 17.71 10.64 14.70
N PHE A 129 17.52 9.65 13.83
CA PHE A 129 16.37 8.74 13.85
C PHE A 129 16.30 7.95 15.16
N GLN A 130 17.42 7.43 15.65
CA GLN A 130 17.48 6.67 16.91
C GLN A 130 17.12 7.50 18.15
N GLN A 131 17.17 8.82 18.06
CA GLN A 131 16.81 9.73 19.14
C GLN A 131 15.34 10.19 19.10
N LEU A 132 14.56 9.74 18.11
CA LEU A 132 13.15 10.09 18.03
C LEU A 132 12.33 9.26 19.04
N ASP A 133 11.45 9.95 19.77
CA ASP A 133 10.49 9.29 20.65
C ASP A 133 9.33 8.72 19.82
N MET A 134 9.44 7.45 19.46
CA MET A 134 8.41 6.76 18.67
C MET A 134 7.05 6.69 19.37
N GLN A 135 6.99 6.70 20.71
CA GLN A 135 5.71 6.72 21.42
C GLN A 135 4.99 8.05 21.25
N GLN A 136 5.72 9.16 21.23
CA GLN A 136 5.13 10.48 20.94
C GLN A 136 4.66 10.57 19.48
N ILE A 137 5.44 10.03 18.55
CA ILE A 137 5.03 9.97 17.13
C ILE A 137 3.77 9.12 16.98
N GLU A 138 3.71 7.95 17.61
CA GLU A 138 2.53 7.08 17.55
C GLU A 138 1.28 7.78 18.11
N LYS A 139 1.40 8.43 19.27
CA LYS A 139 0.31 9.23 19.86
C LYS A 139 -0.17 10.32 18.91
N LEU A 140 0.75 11.07 18.30
CA LEU A 140 0.38 12.10 17.32
C LEU A 140 -0.26 11.50 16.06
N SER A 141 0.23 10.37 15.58
CA SER A 141 -0.35 9.71 14.39
C SER A 141 -1.83 9.33 14.59
N ALA A 142 -2.29 9.22 15.83
CA ALA A 142 -3.66 8.86 16.16
C ALA A 142 -4.58 10.07 16.33
N THR A 143 -4.05 11.29 16.33
CA THR A 143 -4.82 12.51 16.57
C THR A 143 -4.90 13.42 15.34
N PRO A 144 -5.99 14.18 15.15
CA PRO A 144 -6.03 15.21 14.12
C PRO A 144 -4.92 16.26 14.31
N PRO A 145 -4.31 16.76 13.22
CA PRO A 145 -4.61 16.43 11.82
C PRO A 145 -3.79 15.25 11.25
N PHE A 146 -2.94 14.60 12.07
CA PHE A 146 -2.00 13.57 11.60
C PHE A 146 -2.59 12.16 11.45
N ASN A 147 -3.85 11.97 11.82
CA ASN A 147 -4.57 10.70 11.67
C ASN A 147 -5.15 10.46 10.27
N THR A 148 -5.04 11.43 9.37
CA THR A 148 -5.49 11.34 7.97
C THR A 148 -4.36 11.71 7.01
N PRO A 149 -4.33 11.18 5.77
CA PRO A 149 -3.31 11.53 4.79
C PRO A 149 -3.15 13.04 4.63
N PHE A 150 -1.91 13.53 4.60
CA PHE A 150 -1.59 14.94 4.41
C PHE A 150 -0.34 15.11 3.54
N ASN A 151 -0.06 16.36 3.11
CA ASN A 151 1.14 16.66 2.33
C ASN A 151 2.32 17.04 3.24
N PRO A 152 3.34 16.18 3.41
CA PRO A 152 4.47 16.46 4.30
C PRO A 152 5.34 17.62 3.79
N LEU A 153 5.51 17.78 2.47
CA LEU A 153 6.30 18.89 1.91
C LEU A 153 5.65 20.25 2.19
N GLN A 154 4.32 20.31 2.09
CA GLN A 154 3.57 21.52 2.44
C GLN A 154 3.73 21.85 3.93
N LEU A 155 3.65 20.85 4.80
CA LEU A 155 3.79 21.04 6.24
C LEU A 155 5.23 21.43 6.64
N MET A 156 6.25 20.89 5.98
CA MET A 156 7.64 21.28 6.21
C MET A 156 7.86 22.78 5.94
N GLY A 157 7.19 23.34 4.94
CA GLY A 157 7.22 24.78 4.66
C GLY A 157 6.58 25.65 5.75
N VAL A 158 5.75 25.09 6.62
CA VAL A 158 5.16 25.81 7.79
C VAL A 158 6.20 26.02 8.90
N TYR A 159 7.24 25.18 8.93
CA TYR A 159 8.31 25.25 9.93
C TYR A 159 9.56 26.02 9.45
N GLN A 160 9.55 26.55 8.22
CA GLN A 160 10.55 27.51 7.74
C GLN A 160 10.22 28.91 8.26
#